data_AF-T0MZ41-F1
#
_entry.id   AF-T0MZ41-F1
#
_cell.length_a   1.000
_cell.length_b   1.000
_cell.length_c   1.000
_cell.angle_alpha   90.00
_cell.angle_beta   90.00
_cell.angle_gamma   90.00
#
_symmetry.space_group_name_H-M   'P 1'
#
loop_
_entity.id
_entity.type
_entity.pdbx_description
1 polymer ?
#
loop_
_entity_poly.entity_id
_entity_poly.type
_entity_poly.pdbx_seq_one_letter_code
_entity_poly.pdbx_strand_id
1 'polypeptide(L)' 'MVNKEMLDEIYAEIHLARQKYRKITSLHEAHSIIMEEFDEFWFAIKNKEEREKIRKELIQVISAGIMTLEDLF' A
#
# COMPACT_ATOMS: atom_id res chain seq x y z
N MET A 1 13.69 7.02 15.04
CA MET A 1 13.83 5.60 14.69
C MET A 1 12.47 5.12 14.23
N VAL A 2 12.39 4.42 13.10
CA VAL A 2 11.11 3.88 12.60
C VAL A 2 10.65 2.75 13.52
N ASN A 3 9.37 2.67 13.85
CA ASN A 3 8.82 1.62 14.72
C ASN A 3 8.94 0.26 14.02
N LYS A 4 9.51 -0.75 14.70
CA LYS A 4 9.67 -2.11 14.17
C LYS A 4 8.34 -2.78 13.85
N GLU A 5 7.35 -2.67 14.74
CA GLU A 5 6.04 -3.31 14.54
C GLU A 5 5.36 -2.79 13.27
N MET A 6 5.49 -1.49 13.03
CA MET A 6 4.98 -0.85 11.81
C MET A 6 5.67 -1.39 10.54
N LEU A 7 6.98 -1.65 10.60
CA LEU A 7 7.71 -2.26 9.48
C LEU A 7 7.25 -3.69 9.23
N ASP A 8 7.05 -4.48 10.28
CA ASP A 8 6.59 -5.87 10.18
C ASP A 8 5.20 -5.95 9.51
N GLU A 9 4.30 -5.00 9.81
CA GLU A 9 3.00 -4.90 9.15
C GLU A 9 3.10 -4.50 7.68
N ILE A 10 3.98 -3.55 7.34
CA ILE A 10 4.25 -3.20 5.93
C ILE A 10 4.80 -4.40 5.17
N TYR A 11 5.73 -5.16 5.74
CA TYR A 11 6.25 -6.38 5.11
C TYR A 11 5.16 -7.42 4.89
N ALA A 12 4.26 -7.61 5.87
CA ALA A 12 3.13 -8.51 5.72
C ALA A 12 2.18 -8.05 4.60
N GLU A 13 1.89 -6.74 4.52
CA GLU A 13 1.02 -6.21 3.48
C GLU A 13 1.66 -6.28 2.09
N ILE A 14 2.98 -6.06 1.95
CA ILE A 14 3.69 -6.28 0.68
C ILE A 14 3.49 -7.73 0.20
N HIS A 15 3.58 -8.72 1.09
CA HIS A 15 3.33 -10.12 0.72
C HIS A 15 1.89 -10.36 0.25
N LEU A 16 0.90 -9.70 0.83
CA LEU A 16 -0.50 -9.78 0.39
C LEU A 16 -0.70 -9.06 -0.94
N ALA A 17 -0.14 -7.87 -1.09
CA ALA A 17 -0.16 -7.09 -2.33
C ALA A 17 0.46 -7.88 -3.50
N ARG A 18 1.55 -8.62 -3.27
CA ARG A 18 2.17 -9.51 -4.28
C ARG A 18 1.30 -10.70 -4.70
N GLN A 19 0.35 -11.10 -3.86
CA GLN A 19 -0.62 -12.15 -4.21
C GLN A 19 -1.79 -11.56 -5.00
N LYS A 20 -2.23 -10.34 -4.65
CA LYS A 20 -3.29 -9.60 -5.36
C LYS A 20 -2.80 -9.13 -6.74
N TYR A 21 -1.63 -8.53 -6.78
CA TYR A 21 -0.98 -7.95 -7.94
C TYR A 21 0.28 -8.77 -8.25
N ARG A 22 0.34 -9.34 -9.46
CA ARG A 22 1.55 -10.03 -9.92
C ARG A 22 2.70 -9.01 -10.06
N LYS A 23 3.89 -9.48 -10.46
CA LYS A 23 5.00 -8.59 -10.80
C LYS A 23 4.52 -7.46 -11.73
N ILE A 24 4.67 -6.22 -11.28
CA ILE A 24 4.31 -5.05 -12.07
C ILE A 24 5.35 -4.89 -13.17
N THR A 25 4.90 -4.90 -14.41
CA THR A 25 5.77 -4.73 -15.60
C THR A 25 5.51 -3.43 -16.34
N SER A 26 4.48 -2.69 -15.93
CA SER A 26 4.04 -1.43 -16.52
C SER A 26 3.98 -0.35 -15.46
N LEU A 27 4.66 0.78 -15.68
CA LEU A 27 4.57 1.94 -14.78
C LEU A 27 3.16 2.56 -14.77
N HIS A 28 2.38 2.40 -15.83
CA HIS A 28 0.98 2.82 -15.84
C HIS A 28 0.13 1.93 -14.92
N GLU A 29 0.39 0.62 -14.89
CA GLU A 29 -0.25 -0.30 -13.95
C GLU A 29 0.15 0.04 -12.51
N ALA A 30 1.45 0.25 -12.24
CA ALA A 30 1.92 0.70 -10.94
C ALA A 30 1.22 1.98 -10.47
N HIS A 31 1.14 2.99 -11.35
CA HIS A 31 0.47 4.25 -11.07
C HIS A 31 -1.01 4.02 -10.75
N SER A 32 -1.72 3.21 -11.53
CA SER A 32 -3.13 2.89 -11.27
C SER A 32 -3.33 2.23 -9.91
N ILE A 33 -2.49 1.27 -9.53
CA ILE A 33 -2.57 0.60 -8.22
C ILE A 33 -2.31 1.59 -7.08
N ILE A 34 -1.25 2.40 -7.19
CA ILE A 34 -0.93 3.39 -6.15
C ILE A 34 -2.07 4.39 -5.97
N MET A 35 -2.68 4.83 -7.07
CA MET A 35 -3.81 5.77 -7.01
C MET A 35 -5.08 5.12 -6.45
N GLU A 36 -5.35 3.85 -6.77
CA GLU A 36 -6.47 3.09 -6.19
C GLU A 36 -6.35 3.04 -4.65
N GLU A 37 -5.22 2.59 -4.12
CA GLU A 37 -5.01 2.49 -2.68
C GLU A 37 -5.00 3.88 -2.01
N PHE A 38 -4.52 4.92 -2.72
CA PHE A 38 -4.55 6.29 -2.21
C PHE A 38 -5.98 6.84 -2.11
N ASP A 39 -6.84 6.53 -3.08
CA ASP A 39 -8.25 6.92 -3.05
C ASP A 39 -8.99 6.21 -1.91
N GLU A 40 -8.69 4.93 -1.63
CA GLU A 40 -9.24 4.20 -0.48
C GLU A 40 -8.83 4.83 0.86
N PHE A 41 -7.54 5.16 1.01
CA PHE A 41 -7.03 5.90 2.17
C PHE A 41 -7.73 7.26 2.34
N TRP A 42 -7.85 8.02 1.25
CA TRP A 42 -8.52 9.31 1.27
C TRP A 42 -10.01 9.19 1.63
N PHE A 43 -10.68 8.18 1.10
CA PHE A 43 -12.08 7.90 1.42
C PHE A 43 -12.27 7.56 2.90
N ALA A 44 -11.38 6.75 3.48
CA ALA A 44 -11.40 6.43 4.91
C ALA A 44 -11.26 7.68 5.79
N ILE A 45 -10.36 8.61 5.42
CA ILE A 45 -10.22 9.90 6.11
C ILE A 45 -11.50 10.72 5.98
N LYS A 46 -12.01 10.87 4.75
CA LYS A 46 -13.17 11.71 4.44
C LYS A 46 -14.42 11.26 5.20
N ASN A 47 -14.61 9.95 5.34
CA ASN A 47 -15.75 9.37 6.04
C ASN A 47 -15.55 9.25 7.54
N LYS A 48 -14.37 9.63 8.05
CA LYS A 48 -14.02 9.54 9.49
C LYS A 48 -14.12 8.10 10.00
N GLU A 49 -13.64 7.16 9.20
CA GLU A 49 -13.53 5.76 9.59
C GLU A 49 -12.63 5.59 10.83
N GLU A 50 -12.68 4.41 11.45
CA GLU A 50 -11.84 4.11 12.60
C GLU A 50 -10.35 4.24 12.28
N ARG A 51 -9.55 4.61 13.28
CA ARG A 51 -8.09 4.78 13.14
C ARG A 51 -7.41 3.55 12.55
N GLU A 52 -7.90 2.36 12.88
CA GLU A 52 -7.36 1.11 12.40
C GLU A 52 -7.57 0.91 10.89
N LYS A 53 -8.74 1.30 10.37
CA LYS A 53 -9.00 1.28 8.92
C LYS A 53 -8.10 2.28 8.21
N ILE A 54 -8.02 3.51 8.69
CA ILE A 54 -7.16 4.55 8.10
C ILE A 54 -5.68 4.11 8.08
N ARG A 55 -5.22 3.49 9.18
CA ARG A 55 -3.88 2.93 9.31
C ARG A 55 -3.63 1.83 8.29
N LYS A 56 -4.58 0.90 8.14
CA LYS A 56 -4.51 -0.19 7.17
C LYS A 56 -4.40 0.34 5.74
N GLU A 57 -5.27 1.26 5.34
CA GLU A 57 -5.24 1.84 3.98
C GLU A 57 -3.91 2.55 3.70
N LEU A 58 -3.36 3.28 4.68
CA LEU A 58 -2.06 3.92 4.53
C LEU A 58 -0.92 2.91 4.35
N ILE A 59 -0.98 1.77 5.05
CA ILE A 59 -0.01 0.68 4.87
C ILE A 59 -0.13 0.09 3.46
N GLN A 60 -1.34 -0.05 2.91
CA GLN A 60 -1.54 -0.50 1.53
C GLN A 60 -0.91 0.47 0.51
N VAL A 61 -1.09 1.79 0.69
CA VAL A 61 -0.43 2.82 -0.15
C VAL A 61 1.08 2.69 -0.12
N ILE A 62 1.67 2.56 1.08
CA ILE A 62 3.13 2.40 1.25
C ILE A 62 3.59 1.10 0.57
N SER A 63 2.85 0.01 0.76
CA SER A 63 3.18 -1.31 0.20
C SER A 63 3.13 -1.31 -1.32
N ALA A 64 2.16 -0.65 -1.94
CA ALA A 64 2.09 -0.48 -3.40
C ALA A 64 3.30 0.30 -3.95
N GLY A 65 3.74 1.34 -3.25
CA GLY A 65 4.94 2.10 -3.60
C GLY A 65 6.23 1.28 -3.49
N ILE A 66 6.40 0.53 -2.39
CA ILE A 66 7.56 -0.35 -2.19
C ILE A 66 7.58 -1.46 -3.23
N MET A 67 6.44 -2.10 -3.48
CA MET A 67 6.29 -3.15 -4.49
C MET A 67 6.69 -2.65 -5.88
N THR A 68 6.25 -1.44 -6.24
CA THR A 68 6.63 -0.78 -7.49
C THR A 68 8.13 -0.53 -7.55
N LEU A 69 8.73 -0.06 -6.45
CA LEU A 69 10.15 0.20 -6.37
C LEU A 69 10.97 -1.09 -6.53
N GLU A 70 10.56 -2.18 -5.86
CA GLU A 70 11.19 -3.50 -6.00
C GLU A 70 11.15 -4.02 -7.44
N ASP A 71 10.07 -3.78 -8.18
CA ASP A 71 9.95 -4.24 -9.57
C ASP A 71 10.75 -3.41 -10.57
N LEU A 72 11.14 -2.19 -10.19
CA LEU A 72 11.99 -1.32 -10.99
C LEU A 72 13.49 -1.66 -10.91
N PHE A 73 13.91 -2.44 -9.91
CA PHE A 73 15.30 -2.92 -9.74
C PHE A 73 15.44 -4.39 -10.14
#